data_AF-A0A930Y0B8-F1
#
_entry.id   AF-A0A930Y0B8-F1
#
_cell.length_a   1.000
_cell.length_b   1.000
_cell.length_c   1.000
_cell.angle_alpha   90.00
_cell.angle_beta   90.00
_cell.angle_gamma   90.00
#
_symmetry.space_group_name_H-M   'P 1'
#
loop_
_entity.id
_entity.type
_entity.pdbx_description
1 polymer ?
#
loop_
_entity_poly.entity_id
_entity_poly.type
_entity_poly.pdbx_seq_one_letter_code
_entity_poly.pdbx_strand_id
1 'polypeptide(L)'
;MKKLENPADVSDFSAKFSDEKSAAEYLALIRWKTGVDCPYCDSRNNASPVKSRTSGKYRCKFCRKDFSVRTETIFERSNIKLHKWLYAIYLLQTARQNLSSPQLGSEIGITQKSAWLMLRRIREACAAENIRLAGIAKKDEIHAEKKEKKNIASPVNKKLIREFDRTVRNILRYRMTYTPSQRIASYVEKTKFPECLHVGEDGRILGIWVMGNDYRVRSGYYGGYPAGYLKRIKALFPDKGRVLHLFSGRVDLSVMPGDTVDLDPEAEPTFLDDAQTLKNVPIENYDLILADPPYSVEDADHYQPTMVKRNKVMKTLGKRAKIGTHVVWLDQVLPMYRKDEWSITGLIGMVKSTNHRFRVVTIFERCKNSN
;
A
#
# COMPACT_ATOMS: atom_id res chain seq x y z
N MET A 1 9.65 -26.03 -18.99
CA MET A 1 9.99 -25.40 -17.69
C MET A 1 10.21 -26.51 -16.67
N LYS A 2 11.39 -26.58 -16.03
CA LYS A 2 11.68 -27.59 -15.00
C LYS A 2 10.73 -27.39 -13.80
N LYS A 3 10.00 -28.45 -13.40
CA LYS A 3 9.24 -28.46 -12.14
C LYS A 3 10.24 -28.38 -10.99
N LEU A 4 10.19 -27.29 -10.21
CA LEU A 4 11.00 -27.14 -9.01
C LEU A 4 10.28 -27.82 -7.82
N GLU A 5 10.64 -29.07 -7.52
CA GLU A 5 10.08 -29.82 -6.38
C GLU A 5 10.52 -29.21 -5.03
N ASN A 6 9.60 -29.14 -4.06
CA ASN A 6 9.72 -28.36 -2.81
C ASN A 6 10.31 -29.17 -1.66
N PRO A 7 10.90 -28.50 -0.64
CA PRO A 7 11.75 -29.18 0.32
C PRO A 7 10.97 -29.92 1.40
N ALA A 8 11.49 -31.10 1.74
CA ALA A 8 10.92 -32.10 2.62
C ALA A 8 11.32 -31.96 4.12
N ASP A 9 12.32 -31.13 4.42
CA ASP A 9 12.90 -30.93 5.76
C ASP A 9 13.66 -29.57 5.81
N VAL A 10 14.05 -29.11 7.01
CA VAL A 10 14.89 -27.90 7.24
C VAL A 10 16.19 -27.96 6.45
N SER A 11 16.80 -29.15 6.37
CA SER A 11 18.01 -29.42 5.59
C SER A 11 17.77 -29.23 4.09
N ASP A 12 16.64 -29.71 3.58
CA ASP A 12 16.22 -29.60 2.18
C ASP A 12 15.81 -28.15 1.83
N PHE A 13 15.25 -27.40 2.78
CA PHE A 13 14.92 -25.98 2.62
C PHE A 13 16.18 -25.13 2.43
N SER A 14 17.20 -25.40 3.25
CA SER A 14 18.50 -24.73 3.18
C SER A 14 19.23 -25.01 1.86
N ALA A 15 19.06 -26.21 1.29
CA ALA A 15 19.59 -26.54 -0.03
C ALA A 15 18.85 -25.80 -1.16
N LYS A 16 17.51 -25.73 -1.12
CA LYS A 16 16.69 -25.15 -2.18
C LYS A 16 16.69 -23.61 -2.20
N PHE A 17 16.72 -22.98 -1.03
CA PHE A 17 16.74 -21.51 -0.88
C PHE A 17 18.11 -21.01 -0.38
N SER A 18 19.18 -21.65 -0.83
CA SER A 18 20.55 -21.35 -0.41
C SER A 18 21.02 -19.95 -0.82
N ASP A 19 20.41 -19.36 -1.87
CA ASP A 19 20.80 -18.06 -2.39
C ASP A 19 19.62 -17.12 -2.72
N GLU A 20 19.93 -15.83 -2.87
CA GLU A 20 18.97 -14.76 -3.13
C GLU A 20 18.23 -14.91 -4.46
N LYS A 21 18.90 -15.44 -5.49
CA LYS A 21 18.35 -15.62 -6.83
C LYS A 21 17.32 -16.74 -6.82
N SER A 22 17.63 -17.88 -6.21
CA SER A 22 16.71 -19.01 -6.07
C SER A 22 15.43 -18.61 -5.31
N ALA A 23 15.57 -17.82 -4.23
CA ALA A 23 14.43 -17.27 -3.50
C ALA A 23 13.59 -16.29 -4.32
N ALA A 24 14.24 -15.41 -5.12
CA ALA A 24 13.55 -14.47 -5.99
C ALA A 24 12.78 -15.17 -7.12
N GLU A 25 13.38 -16.20 -7.74
CA GLU A 25 12.75 -17.01 -8.79
C GLU A 25 11.53 -17.77 -8.27
N TYR A 26 11.63 -18.36 -7.06
CA TYR A 26 10.50 -19.01 -6.41
C TYR A 26 9.36 -18.03 -6.14
N LEU A 27 9.65 -16.87 -5.55
CA LEU A 27 8.62 -15.86 -5.28
C LEU A 27 8.00 -15.33 -6.58
N ALA A 28 8.80 -15.16 -7.64
CA ALA A 28 8.30 -14.75 -8.95
C ALA A 28 7.34 -15.81 -9.53
N LEU A 29 7.67 -17.09 -9.43
CA LEU A 29 6.82 -18.19 -9.87
C LEU A 29 5.48 -18.24 -9.11
N ILE A 30 5.52 -18.04 -7.79
CA ILE A 30 4.31 -18.04 -6.95
C ILE A 30 3.44 -16.82 -7.24
N ARG A 31 4.07 -15.65 -7.46
CA ARG A 31 3.41 -14.37 -7.73
C ARG A 31 2.82 -14.28 -9.14
N TRP A 32 3.55 -14.78 -10.14
CA TRP A 32 3.30 -14.58 -11.57
C TRP A 32 3.29 -15.92 -12.30
N LYS A 33 2.14 -16.59 -12.37
CA LYS A 33 2.02 -17.93 -12.96
C LYS A 33 2.21 -17.97 -14.48
N THR A 34 1.69 -16.98 -15.19
CA THR A 34 1.56 -16.97 -16.66
C THR A 34 2.37 -15.87 -17.34
N GLY A 35 3.08 -15.06 -16.55
CA GLY A 35 3.88 -13.94 -16.99
C GLY A 35 3.84 -12.79 -15.98
N VAL A 36 4.75 -11.83 -16.16
CA VAL A 36 5.03 -10.81 -15.15
C VAL A 36 4.03 -9.67 -15.24
N ASP A 37 3.17 -9.59 -14.23
CA ASP A 37 2.18 -8.52 -14.08
C ASP A 37 2.81 -7.32 -13.38
N CYS A 38 2.54 -6.13 -13.89
CA CYS A 38 3.07 -4.89 -13.32
C CYS A 38 2.29 -4.52 -12.04
N PRO A 39 2.95 -4.37 -10.87
CA PRO A 39 2.29 -3.96 -9.63
C PRO A 39 1.74 -2.52 -9.69
N TYR A 40 2.30 -1.66 -10.54
CA TYR A 40 1.92 -0.25 -10.57
C TYR A 40 0.71 0.06 -11.47
N CYS A 41 0.52 -0.69 -12.56
CA CYS A 41 -0.50 -0.39 -13.56
C CYS A 41 -1.35 -1.61 -13.95
N ASP A 42 -1.18 -2.74 -13.25
CA ASP A 42 -1.92 -3.99 -13.44
C ASP A 42 -1.85 -4.58 -14.87
N SER A 43 -0.93 -4.08 -15.72
CA SER A 43 -0.73 -4.59 -17.06
C SER A 43 -0.25 -6.04 -16.99
N ARG A 44 -1.01 -6.96 -17.59
CA ARG A 44 -0.71 -8.39 -17.52
C ARG A 44 0.34 -8.79 -18.53
N ASN A 45 1.25 -9.69 -18.13
CA ASN A 45 2.29 -10.27 -18.99
C ASN A 45 3.12 -9.24 -19.79
N ASN A 46 3.22 -8.01 -19.30
CA ASN A 46 3.73 -6.85 -20.05
C ASN A 46 5.03 -6.29 -19.48
N ALA A 47 5.76 -7.08 -18.69
CA ALA A 47 7.05 -6.69 -18.16
C ALA A 47 8.16 -7.65 -18.58
N SER A 48 9.35 -7.11 -18.77
CA SER A 48 10.55 -7.87 -19.14
C SER A 48 11.68 -7.66 -18.12
N PRO A 49 12.53 -8.67 -17.87
CA PRO A 49 13.69 -8.51 -17.01
C PRO A 49 14.61 -7.38 -17.50
N VAL A 50 15.10 -6.57 -16.57
CA VAL A 50 16.12 -5.56 -16.88
C VAL A 50 17.48 -6.25 -16.98
N LYS A 51 18.18 -6.07 -18.11
CA LYS A 51 19.47 -6.74 -18.45
C LYS A 51 20.68 -6.33 -17.56
N SER A 52 20.47 -5.75 -16.38
CA SER A 52 21.59 -5.45 -15.48
C SER A 52 21.97 -6.70 -14.67
N ARG A 53 23.27 -6.92 -14.49
CA ARG A 53 23.88 -8.11 -13.86
C ARG A 53 23.44 -8.37 -12.40
N THR A 54 22.71 -7.46 -11.79
CA THR A 54 22.48 -7.42 -10.33
C THR A 54 21.01 -7.19 -9.94
N SER A 55 20.11 -6.84 -10.86
CA SER A 55 18.91 -6.11 -10.42
C SER A 55 17.74 -6.96 -9.96
N GLY A 56 17.53 -8.18 -10.48
CA GLY A 56 16.28 -8.93 -10.19
C GLY A 56 15.02 -8.08 -10.45
N LYS A 57 15.14 -7.06 -11.31
CA LYS A 57 14.12 -6.07 -11.62
C LYS A 57 13.48 -6.38 -12.96
N TYR A 58 12.22 -6.03 -13.06
CA TYR A 58 11.40 -6.06 -14.26
C TYR A 58 11.06 -4.63 -14.65
N ARG A 59 11.07 -4.34 -15.94
CA ARG A 59 10.56 -3.09 -16.49
C ARG A 59 9.22 -3.36 -17.14
N CYS A 60 8.19 -2.64 -16.71
CA CYS A 60 6.90 -2.65 -17.39
C CYS A 60 7.04 -1.97 -18.76
N LYS A 61 6.55 -2.61 -19.82
CA LYS A 61 6.54 -2.03 -21.17
C LYS A 61 5.46 -0.96 -21.34
N PHE A 62 4.39 -1.02 -20.54
CA PHE A 62 3.28 -0.07 -20.56
C PHE A 62 3.64 1.22 -19.79
N CYS A 63 3.79 1.15 -18.46
CA CYS A 63 4.07 2.34 -17.65
C CYS A 63 5.55 2.72 -17.55
N ARG A 64 6.47 1.96 -18.17
CA ARG A 64 7.93 2.16 -18.16
C ARG A 64 8.60 2.16 -16.77
N LYS A 65 7.87 1.88 -15.69
CA LYS A 65 8.40 1.80 -14.32
C LYS A 65 9.13 0.47 -14.08
N ASP A 66 10.20 0.55 -13.28
CA ASP A 66 10.94 -0.61 -12.80
C ASP A 66 10.37 -1.11 -11.46
N PHE A 67 10.22 -2.42 -11.34
CA PHE A 67 9.78 -3.09 -10.11
C PHE A 67 10.56 -4.38 -9.90
N SER A 68 10.37 -5.03 -8.76
CA SER A 68 10.94 -6.34 -8.45
C SER A 68 9.87 -7.25 -7.85
N VAL A 69 10.20 -8.51 -7.61
CA VAL A 69 9.34 -9.44 -6.88
C VAL A 69 8.97 -8.94 -5.47
N ARG A 70 9.76 -8.00 -4.90
CA ARG A 70 9.49 -7.36 -3.61
C ARG A 70 8.44 -6.25 -3.67
N THR A 71 8.24 -5.63 -4.83
CA THR A 71 7.41 -4.41 -4.96
C THR A 71 5.97 -4.69 -4.56
N GLU A 72 5.36 -3.85 -3.71
CA GLU A 72 4.03 -4.02 -3.11
C GLU A 72 3.84 -5.33 -2.33
N THR A 73 4.87 -5.78 -1.59
CA THR A 73 4.80 -6.97 -0.72
C THR A 73 5.39 -6.67 0.66
N ILE A 74 5.24 -7.59 1.60
CA ILE A 74 5.90 -7.49 2.92
C ILE A 74 7.44 -7.40 2.84
N PHE A 75 8.03 -7.80 1.71
CA PHE A 75 9.47 -7.77 1.45
C PHE A 75 9.97 -6.40 0.97
N GLU A 76 9.05 -5.47 0.67
CA GLU A 76 9.40 -4.16 0.14
C GLU A 76 10.16 -3.30 1.16
N ARG A 77 11.14 -2.53 0.66
CA ARG A 77 12.05 -1.68 1.46
C ARG A 77 12.76 -2.43 2.60
N SER A 78 12.92 -3.74 2.49
CA SER A 78 13.72 -4.54 3.41
C SER A 78 15.08 -4.84 2.79
N ASN A 79 16.15 -4.54 3.54
CA ASN A 79 17.52 -4.95 3.19
C ASN A 79 17.78 -6.43 3.53
N ILE A 80 16.80 -7.13 4.13
CA ILE A 80 16.92 -8.54 4.45
C ILE A 80 16.71 -9.37 3.16
N LYS A 81 17.63 -10.32 2.95
CA LYS A 81 17.63 -11.25 1.82
C LYS A 81 16.35 -12.11 1.80
N LEU A 82 15.81 -12.42 0.61
CA LEU A 82 14.54 -13.13 0.43
C LEU A 82 14.59 -14.55 0.98
N HIS A 83 15.72 -15.24 0.89
CA HIS A 83 15.85 -16.57 1.47
C HIS A 83 15.62 -16.56 2.98
N LYS A 84 16.08 -15.52 3.69
CA LYS A 84 15.84 -15.37 5.14
C LYS A 84 14.36 -15.13 5.45
N TRP A 85 13.67 -14.39 4.59
CA TRP A 85 12.22 -14.21 4.70
C TRP A 85 11.45 -15.50 4.50
N LEU A 86 11.78 -16.27 3.46
CA LEU A 86 11.17 -17.57 3.20
C LEU A 86 11.43 -18.53 4.38
N TYR A 87 12.66 -18.54 4.91
CA TYR A 87 13.00 -19.37 6.06
C TYR A 87 12.21 -18.99 7.31
N ALA A 88 12.05 -17.69 7.57
CA ALA A 88 11.22 -17.22 8.68
C ALA A 88 9.74 -17.61 8.55
N ILE A 89 9.18 -17.55 7.33
CA ILE A 89 7.80 -18.01 7.06
C ILE A 89 7.70 -19.52 7.28
N TYR A 90 8.69 -20.28 6.82
CA TYR A 90 8.74 -21.74 7.00
C TYR A 90 8.75 -22.08 8.50
N LEU A 91 9.64 -21.44 9.27
CA LEU A 91 9.73 -21.62 10.72
C LEU A 91 8.43 -21.28 11.42
N LEU A 92 7.76 -20.18 11.06
CA LEU A 92 6.47 -19.81 11.68
C LEU A 92 5.34 -20.79 11.37
N GLN A 93 5.39 -21.47 10.24
CA GLN A 93 4.39 -22.45 9.84
C GLN A 93 4.64 -23.83 10.49
N THR A 94 5.91 -24.19 10.68
CA THR A 94 6.31 -25.50 11.26
C THR A 94 6.54 -25.45 12.77
N ALA A 95 6.72 -24.26 13.36
CA ALA A 95 6.98 -24.11 14.78
C ALA A 95 5.79 -24.60 15.62
N ARG A 96 6.08 -25.47 16.58
CA ARG A 96 5.12 -25.97 17.57
C ARG A 96 4.68 -24.91 18.59
N GLN A 97 5.33 -23.75 18.61
CA GLN A 97 5.08 -22.64 19.55
C GLN A 97 5.34 -21.28 18.90
N ASN A 98 4.86 -20.21 19.53
CA ASN A 98 5.12 -18.84 19.05
C ASN A 98 6.62 -18.51 19.04
N LEU A 99 7.16 -18.32 17.84
CA LEU A 99 8.55 -17.92 17.65
C LEU A 99 8.76 -16.46 18.14
N SER A 100 9.68 -16.26 19.08
CA SER A 100 10.01 -14.92 19.59
C SER A 100 11.02 -14.19 18.68
N SER A 101 11.08 -12.86 18.77
CA SER A 101 12.04 -12.08 17.96
C SER A 101 13.51 -12.37 18.27
N PRO A 102 13.94 -12.61 19.54
CA PRO A 102 15.31 -13.01 19.81
C PRO A 102 15.64 -14.38 19.21
N GLN A 103 14.73 -15.36 19.34
CA GLN A 103 14.91 -16.69 18.75
C GLN A 103 15.07 -16.63 17.24
N LEU A 104 14.16 -15.94 16.54
CA LEU A 104 14.26 -15.81 15.09
C LEU A 104 15.55 -15.09 14.68
N GLY A 105 15.94 -14.02 15.39
CA GLY A 105 17.17 -13.29 15.11
C GLY A 105 18.41 -14.16 15.17
N SER A 106 18.51 -14.99 16.22
CA SER A 106 19.58 -15.98 16.37
C SER A 106 19.54 -17.04 15.26
N GLU A 107 18.37 -17.60 15.00
CA GLU A 107 18.17 -18.72 14.07
C GLU A 107 18.55 -18.35 12.62
N ILE A 108 18.21 -17.13 12.17
CA ILE A 108 18.43 -16.71 10.77
C ILE A 108 19.59 -15.71 10.62
N GLY A 109 20.31 -15.43 11.71
CA GLY A 109 21.46 -14.53 11.74
C GLY A 109 21.12 -13.09 11.34
N ILE A 110 20.16 -12.47 12.01
CA ILE A 110 19.81 -11.05 11.87
C ILE A 110 19.64 -10.39 13.24
N THR A 111 19.64 -9.06 13.29
CA THR A 111 19.40 -8.35 14.55
C THR A 111 18.00 -8.65 15.10
N GLN A 112 17.86 -8.65 16.43
CA GLN A 112 16.58 -8.84 17.11
C GLN A 112 15.53 -7.80 16.66
N LYS A 113 15.95 -6.54 16.41
CA LYS A 113 15.08 -5.48 15.87
C LYS A 113 14.57 -5.81 14.46
N SER A 114 15.45 -6.30 13.58
CA SER A 114 15.08 -6.77 12.24
C SER A 114 14.15 -7.97 12.30
N ALA A 115 14.42 -8.93 13.19
CA ALA A 115 13.58 -10.10 13.41
C ALA A 115 12.19 -9.72 13.95
N TRP A 116 12.11 -8.75 14.85
CA TRP A 116 10.84 -8.22 15.35
C TRP A 116 10.01 -7.61 14.22
N LEU A 117 10.61 -6.75 13.39
CA LEU A 117 9.93 -6.15 12.23
C LEU A 117 9.48 -7.23 11.23
N MET A 118 10.31 -8.23 10.98
CA MET A 118 10.01 -9.36 10.12
C MET A 118 8.81 -10.17 10.63
N LEU A 119 8.83 -10.59 11.90
CA LEU A 119 7.72 -11.33 12.53
C LEU A 119 6.43 -10.54 12.48
N ARG A 120 6.50 -9.25 12.77
CA ARG A 120 5.33 -8.36 12.73
C ARG A 120 4.69 -8.35 11.34
N ARG A 121 5.47 -8.12 10.28
CA ARG A 121 4.96 -8.09 8.90
C ARG A 121 4.36 -9.43 8.46
N ILE A 122 5.00 -10.56 8.81
CA ILE A 122 4.47 -11.89 8.47
C ILE A 122 3.15 -12.15 9.21
N ARG A 123 3.08 -11.85 10.51
CA ARG A 123 1.87 -12.06 11.31
C ARG A 123 0.71 -11.18 10.85
N GLU A 124 0.97 -9.91 10.53
CA GLU A 124 -0.04 -9.00 9.97
C GLU A 124 -0.60 -9.54 8.65
N ALA A 125 0.27 -10.03 7.75
CA ALA A 125 -0.14 -10.64 6.49
C ALA A 125 -0.96 -11.92 6.69
N CYS A 126 -0.52 -12.80 7.60
CA CYS A 126 -1.24 -14.03 7.92
C CYS A 126 -2.61 -13.76 8.54
N ALA A 127 -2.70 -12.80 9.47
CA ALA A 127 -3.96 -12.41 10.10
C ALA A 127 -4.97 -11.85 9.09
N ALA A 128 -4.51 -10.99 8.16
CA ALA A 128 -5.37 -10.41 7.13
C ALA A 128 -5.94 -11.46 6.17
N GLU A 129 -5.17 -12.51 5.87
CA GLU A 129 -5.53 -13.59 4.96
C GLU A 129 -6.11 -14.83 5.68
N ASN A 130 -6.45 -14.71 6.97
CA ASN A 130 -6.95 -15.80 7.83
C ASN A 130 -6.08 -17.07 7.79
N ILE A 131 -4.77 -16.91 7.67
CA ILE A 131 -3.79 -18.01 7.68
C ILE A 131 -3.50 -18.36 9.13
N ARG A 132 -3.82 -19.59 9.53
CA ARG A 132 -3.47 -20.12 10.85
C ARG A 132 -1.98 -20.41 10.91
N LEU A 133 -1.25 -19.66 11.73
CA LEU A 133 0.12 -19.98 12.10
C LEU A 133 0.09 -20.95 13.29
N ALA A 134 0.95 -21.98 13.27
CA ALA A 134 0.95 -23.06 14.26
C ALA A 134 1.13 -22.58 15.72
N GLY A 135 1.66 -21.37 15.93
CA GLY A 135 1.79 -20.75 17.26
C GLY A 135 0.63 -19.83 17.70
N ILE A 136 -0.25 -19.38 16.82
CA ILE A 136 -1.34 -18.45 17.14
C ILE A 136 -2.63 -19.24 17.36
N ALA A 137 -2.64 -20.10 18.39
CA ALA A 137 -3.89 -20.63 18.91
C ALA A 137 -4.64 -19.51 19.65
N LYS A 138 -5.96 -19.39 19.43
CA LYS A 138 -6.82 -18.61 20.32
C LYS A 138 -6.66 -19.19 21.73
N LYS A 139 -6.69 -18.32 22.75
CA LYS A 139 -6.46 -18.64 24.17
C LYS A 139 -7.40 -19.72 24.76
N ASP A 140 -8.37 -20.24 24.00
CA ASP A 140 -9.46 -21.07 24.52
C ASP A 140 -9.44 -22.53 24.03
N GLU A 141 -8.44 -22.96 23.25
CA GLU A 141 -8.31 -24.36 22.83
C GLU A 141 -6.90 -24.90 23.12
N ILE A 142 -6.58 -25.05 24.41
CA ILE A 142 -5.54 -25.98 24.86
C ILE A 142 -6.25 -27.23 25.39
N HIS A 143 -6.75 -28.07 24.48
CA HIS A 143 -7.01 -29.47 24.82
C HIS A 143 -5.76 -30.29 24.48
N ALA A 144 -5.29 -31.02 25.48
CA ALA A 144 -4.10 -31.85 25.44
C ALA A 144 -4.20 -32.93 24.35
N GLU A 145 -3.43 -32.77 23.27
CA GLU A 145 -3.17 -33.88 22.35
C GLU A 145 -1.99 -34.72 22.86
N LYS A 146 -2.27 -36.00 23.07
CA LYS A 146 -1.34 -37.03 23.55
C LYS A 146 -0.17 -37.21 22.58
N LYS A 147 1.02 -37.43 23.14
CA LYS A 147 2.24 -37.82 22.42
C LYS A 147 2.03 -39.14 21.67
N GLU A 148 1.86 -39.11 20.35
CA GLU A 148 2.17 -40.26 19.49
C GLU A 148 3.56 -40.06 18.86
N LYS A 149 4.49 -40.96 19.21
CA LYS A 149 5.72 -41.16 18.44
C LYS A 149 5.36 -41.98 17.21
N LYS A 150 5.40 -41.38 16.01
CA LYS A 150 5.42 -42.11 14.74
C LYS A 150 6.61 -41.66 13.91
N ASN A 151 7.65 -42.51 13.88
CA ASN A 151 8.55 -42.59 12.73
C ASN A 151 7.75 -43.17 11.56
N ILE A 152 7.91 -42.64 10.34
CA ILE A 152 7.83 -43.30 9.01
C ILE A 152 7.78 -42.18 7.94
N ALA A 153 8.70 -42.24 6.97
CA ALA A 153 8.79 -41.34 5.83
C ALA A 153 7.63 -41.55 4.83
N SER A 154 7.20 -40.46 4.16
CA SER A 154 6.24 -40.36 3.03
C SER A 154 4.78 -40.78 3.34
N PRO A 155 3.85 -39.84 3.67
CA PRO A 155 3.16 -38.94 2.73
C PRO A 155 2.99 -37.49 3.26
N VAL A 156 3.58 -37.20 4.43
CA VAL A 156 3.41 -35.93 5.19
C VAL A 156 3.99 -34.73 4.43
N ASN A 157 5.00 -34.93 3.58
CA ASN A 157 5.73 -33.83 2.95
C ASN A 157 4.98 -33.08 1.85
N LYS A 158 4.21 -33.76 1.00
CA LYS A 158 3.48 -33.09 -0.08
C LYS A 158 2.39 -32.15 0.45
N LYS A 159 1.82 -32.43 1.62
CA LYS A 159 0.81 -31.57 2.27
C LYS A 159 1.46 -30.30 2.80
N LEU A 160 2.55 -30.42 3.56
CA LEU A 160 3.29 -29.29 4.13
C LEU A 160 3.78 -28.33 3.04
N ILE A 161 4.30 -28.88 1.95
CA ILE A 161 4.77 -28.16 0.77
C ILE A 161 3.65 -27.33 0.12
N ARG A 162 2.47 -27.92 -0.09
CA ARG A 162 1.32 -27.22 -0.68
C ARG A 162 0.80 -26.12 0.23
N GLU A 163 0.86 -26.35 1.54
CA GLU A 163 0.46 -25.38 2.54
C GLU A 163 1.43 -24.19 2.60
N PHE A 164 2.74 -24.44 2.52
CA PHE A 164 3.75 -23.39 2.42
C PHE A 164 3.57 -22.52 1.18
N ASP A 165 3.41 -23.13 -0.01
CA ASP A 165 3.16 -22.39 -1.26
C ASP A 165 1.87 -21.55 -1.18
N ARG A 166 0.84 -22.07 -0.49
CA ARG A 166 -0.42 -21.35 -0.26
C ARG A 166 -0.20 -20.16 0.68
N THR A 167 0.52 -20.35 1.77
CA THR A 167 0.86 -19.29 2.73
C THR A 167 1.65 -18.18 2.06
N VAL A 168 2.72 -18.53 1.34
CA VAL A 168 3.56 -17.57 0.62
C VAL A 168 2.73 -16.81 -0.43
N ARG A 169 1.86 -17.50 -1.17
CA ARG A 169 0.97 -16.85 -2.15
C ARG A 169 0.04 -15.83 -1.52
N ASN A 170 -0.55 -16.14 -0.37
CA ASN A 170 -1.46 -15.24 0.32
C ASN A 170 -0.68 -14.04 0.91
N ILE A 171 0.48 -14.29 1.53
CA ILE A 171 1.37 -13.23 2.02
C ILE A 171 1.81 -12.27 0.88
N LEU A 172 2.08 -12.80 -0.30
CA LEU A 172 2.43 -12.01 -1.49
C LEU A 172 1.28 -11.13 -2.01
N ARG A 173 0.03 -11.46 -1.68
CA ARG A 173 -1.15 -10.64 -2.00
C ARG A 173 -1.41 -9.55 -0.97
N TYR A 174 -0.90 -9.73 0.25
CA TYR A 174 -1.06 -8.76 1.32
C TYR A 174 -0.24 -7.49 1.04
N ARG A 175 -0.94 -6.36 0.97
CA ARG A 175 -0.34 -5.02 0.98
C ARG A 175 -0.39 -4.49 2.41
N MET A 176 0.77 -4.16 2.99
CA MET A 176 0.82 -3.53 4.31
C MET A 176 0.04 -2.22 4.31
N THR A 177 -1.02 -2.12 5.11
CA THR A 177 -1.68 -0.87 5.41
C THR A 177 -0.98 -0.21 6.60
N TYR A 178 -0.57 1.05 6.45
CA TYR A 178 0.07 1.78 7.54
C TYR A 178 -0.99 2.21 8.56
N THR A 179 -0.76 1.90 9.84
CA THR A 179 -1.51 2.48 10.96
C THR A 179 -1.29 4.00 11.03
N PRO A 180 -2.21 4.77 11.64
CA PRO A 180 -2.05 6.21 11.83
C PRO A 180 -0.66 6.62 12.38
N SER A 181 -0.17 5.95 13.42
CA SER A 181 1.14 6.22 14.01
C SER A 181 2.30 5.95 13.03
N GLN A 182 2.21 4.89 12.22
CA GLN A 182 3.24 4.59 11.21
C GLN A 182 3.22 5.60 10.06
N ARG A 183 2.05 6.11 9.67
CA ARG A 183 1.92 7.18 8.68
C ARG A 183 2.62 8.45 9.16
N ILE A 184 2.38 8.84 10.42
CA ILE A 184 3.02 10.00 11.04
C ILE A 184 4.54 9.79 11.13
N ALA A 185 5.01 8.61 11.54
CA ALA A 185 6.44 8.32 11.59
C ALA A 185 7.11 8.43 10.21
N SER A 186 6.47 7.90 9.16
CA SER A 186 6.92 8.07 7.77
C SER A 186 6.94 9.53 7.34
N TYR A 187 5.89 10.28 7.70
CA TYR A 187 5.79 11.71 7.42
C TYR A 187 6.96 12.49 8.03
N VAL A 188 7.24 12.30 9.33
CA VAL A 188 8.34 12.97 10.04
C VAL A 188 9.69 12.57 9.43
N GLU A 189 9.89 11.28 9.16
CA GLU A 189 11.14 10.77 8.57
C GLU A 189 11.44 11.41 7.20
N LYS A 190 10.43 11.53 6.33
CA LYS A 190 10.60 11.97 4.94
C LYS A 190 10.57 13.48 4.76
N THR A 191 9.75 14.19 5.53
CA THR A 191 9.60 15.64 5.40
C THR A 191 10.55 16.42 6.29
N LYS A 192 11.05 15.80 7.38
CA LYS A 192 11.82 16.46 8.43
C LYS A 192 11.08 17.64 9.09
N PHE A 193 9.78 17.77 8.84
CA PHE A 193 8.95 18.82 9.42
C PHE A 193 8.67 18.46 10.90
N PRO A 194 8.49 19.46 11.79
CA PRO A 194 8.13 19.22 13.19
C PRO A 194 6.92 18.28 13.34
N GLU A 195 6.81 17.61 14.50
CA GLU A 195 5.73 16.69 14.89
C GLU A 195 4.38 17.39 15.06
N CYS A 196 3.95 18.09 14.02
CA CYS A 196 2.66 18.79 13.92
C CYS A 196 1.48 17.84 13.77
N LEU A 197 1.73 16.54 13.58
CA LEU A 197 0.73 15.50 13.47
C LEU A 197 0.83 14.55 14.67
N HIS A 198 -0.31 14.17 15.23
CA HIS A 198 -0.43 13.17 16.29
C HIS A 198 -1.65 12.27 16.03
N VAL A 199 -1.74 11.16 16.77
CA VAL A 199 -2.94 10.31 16.78
C VAL A 199 -3.84 10.80 17.92
N GLY A 200 -5.06 11.22 17.59
CA GLY A 200 -6.07 11.60 18.59
C GLY A 200 -6.55 10.39 19.40
N GLU A 201 -7.25 10.63 20.50
CA GLU A 201 -7.84 9.56 21.33
C GLU A 201 -8.85 8.70 20.55
N ASP A 202 -9.48 9.29 19.52
CA ASP A 202 -10.38 8.62 18.59
C ASP A 202 -9.66 7.79 17.50
N GLY A 203 -8.34 7.70 17.56
CA GLY A 203 -7.49 6.96 16.63
C GLY A 203 -7.21 7.66 15.30
N ARG A 204 -7.66 8.91 15.11
CA ARG A 204 -7.47 9.64 13.84
C ARG A 204 -6.15 10.40 13.82
N ILE A 205 -5.62 10.66 12.62
CA ILE A 205 -4.49 11.58 12.44
C ILE A 205 -5.00 13.01 12.55
N LEU A 206 -4.50 13.78 13.52
CA LEU A 206 -4.87 15.17 13.76
C LEU A 206 -3.65 16.08 13.70
N GLY A 207 -3.83 17.34 13.30
CA GLY A 207 -2.75 18.32 13.30
C GLY A 207 -2.96 19.52 12.38
N ILE A 208 -1.91 20.34 12.24
CA ILE A 208 -1.92 21.53 11.37
C ILE A 208 -0.65 21.57 10.51
N TRP A 209 -0.81 21.76 9.20
CA TRP A 209 0.26 22.04 8.26
C TRP A 209 0.37 23.53 7.98
N VAL A 210 1.57 24.06 8.19
CA VAL A 210 1.96 25.40 7.76
C VAL A 210 2.86 25.23 6.54
N MET A 211 2.36 25.62 5.36
CA MET A 211 3.00 25.29 4.08
C MET A 211 4.02 26.34 3.62
N GLY A 212 3.74 27.62 3.86
CA GLY A 212 4.49 28.74 3.27
C GLY A 212 4.14 28.97 1.80
N ASN A 213 4.51 30.13 1.26
CA ASN A 213 4.43 30.41 -0.18
C ASN A 213 5.72 30.01 -0.88
N ASP A 214 5.59 29.42 -2.07
CA ASP A 214 6.73 29.23 -2.97
C ASP A 214 6.72 30.34 -4.05
N TYR A 215 7.50 31.40 -3.82
CA TYR A 215 7.61 32.54 -4.71
C TYR A 215 8.40 32.24 -6.01
N ARG A 216 8.88 31.00 -6.20
CA ARG A 216 9.66 30.60 -7.38
C ARG A 216 8.78 30.07 -8.51
N VAL A 217 7.52 29.74 -8.23
CA VAL A 217 6.56 29.23 -9.23
C VAL A 217 5.94 30.40 -9.98
N ARG A 218 6.39 30.61 -11.23
CA ARG A 218 5.88 31.65 -12.16
C ARG A 218 4.76 31.17 -13.08
N SER A 219 4.12 30.03 -12.81
CA SER A 219 3.04 29.55 -13.66
C SER A 219 1.76 30.35 -13.39
N GLY A 220 1.25 31.03 -14.42
CA GLY A 220 -0.02 31.78 -14.35
C GLY A 220 -1.28 30.91 -14.40
N TYR A 221 -1.16 29.58 -14.38
CA TYR A 221 -2.32 28.68 -14.46
C TYR A 221 -2.94 28.48 -13.07
N TYR A 222 -4.23 28.78 -12.96
CA TYR A 222 -5.02 28.63 -11.74
C TYR A 222 -5.45 27.15 -11.61
N GLY A 223 -5.28 26.50 -10.44
CA GLY A 223 -5.86 25.15 -10.19
C GLY A 223 -4.92 23.97 -9.97
N GLY A 224 -3.71 24.20 -9.48
CA GLY A 224 -2.84 23.12 -8.99
C GLY A 224 -2.83 23.01 -7.47
N TYR A 225 -2.42 21.84 -6.97
CA TYR A 225 -2.20 21.65 -5.53
C TYR A 225 -1.22 22.68 -4.96
N PRO A 226 -1.39 23.12 -3.70
CA PRO A 226 -0.42 24.00 -3.04
C PRO A 226 1.01 23.44 -3.04
N ALA A 227 1.99 24.32 -3.14
CA ALA A 227 3.40 23.94 -3.14
C ALA A 227 3.75 23.07 -1.92
N GLY A 228 4.41 21.92 -2.16
CA GLY A 228 4.78 20.97 -1.10
C GLY A 228 3.65 20.07 -0.59
N TYR A 229 2.38 20.29 -0.97
CA TYR A 229 1.25 19.48 -0.54
C TYR A 229 1.43 18.01 -0.92
N LEU A 230 1.70 17.75 -2.20
CA LEU A 230 1.91 16.39 -2.71
C LEU A 230 3.11 15.68 -2.06
N LYS A 231 4.17 16.43 -1.70
CA LYS A 231 5.33 15.86 -0.97
C LYS A 231 4.92 15.36 0.41
N ARG A 232 4.08 16.11 1.12
CA ARG A 232 3.54 15.74 2.44
C ARG A 232 2.58 14.55 2.35
N ILE A 233 1.68 14.54 1.37
CA ILE A 233 0.78 13.42 1.11
C ILE A 233 1.56 12.14 0.77
N LYS A 234 2.55 12.23 -0.12
CA LYS A 234 3.44 11.09 -0.46
C LYS A 234 4.16 10.53 0.76
N ALA A 235 4.57 11.40 1.68
CA ALA A 235 5.23 11.00 2.92
C ALA A 235 4.27 10.30 3.90
N LEU A 236 3.00 10.72 3.93
CA LEU A 236 1.94 10.15 4.77
C LEU A 236 1.37 8.83 4.22
N PHE A 237 1.42 8.65 2.90
CA PHE A 237 0.94 7.46 2.17
C PHE A 237 2.07 6.72 1.43
N PRO A 238 3.10 6.23 2.13
CA PRO A 238 4.24 5.54 1.51
C PRO A 238 3.87 4.19 0.89
N ASP A 239 2.73 3.63 1.27
CA ASP A 239 2.14 2.35 0.86
C ASP A 239 1.18 2.46 -0.33
N LYS A 240 0.82 3.67 -0.74
CA LYS A 240 -0.15 3.90 -1.83
C LYS A 240 0.59 4.27 -3.11
N GLY A 241 0.37 3.49 -4.16
CA GLY A 241 1.10 3.60 -5.43
C GLY A 241 0.23 3.88 -6.63
N ARG A 242 -1.09 3.66 -6.52
CA ARG A 242 -2.07 3.83 -7.60
C ARG A 242 -2.93 5.03 -7.26
N VAL A 243 -2.47 6.18 -7.73
CA VAL A 243 -3.02 7.49 -7.37
C VAL A 243 -3.92 8.02 -8.49
N LEU A 244 -5.08 8.51 -8.13
CA LEU A 244 -5.98 9.28 -9.00
C LEU A 244 -6.07 10.72 -8.49
N HIS A 245 -5.86 11.70 -9.35
CA HIS A 245 -6.02 13.12 -9.02
C HIS A 245 -7.33 13.63 -9.64
N LEU A 246 -8.32 13.94 -8.80
CA LEU A 246 -9.56 14.59 -9.19
C LEU A 246 -9.40 16.10 -9.15
N PHE A 247 -10.05 16.82 -10.08
CA PHE A 247 -9.92 18.28 -10.21
C PHE A 247 -8.44 18.64 -10.40
N SER A 248 -7.78 17.91 -11.29
CA SER A 248 -6.32 17.89 -11.35
C SER A 248 -5.72 19.23 -11.75
N GLY A 249 -6.38 20.00 -12.62
CA GLY A 249 -5.77 21.10 -13.34
C GLY A 249 -4.40 20.66 -13.89
N ARG A 250 -3.36 21.43 -13.58
CA ARG A 250 -1.96 21.06 -13.90
C ARG A 250 -1.24 20.54 -12.65
N VAL A 251 -1.08 19.22 -12.57
CA VAL A 251 -0.38 18.53 -11.46
C VAL A 251 1.07 18.24 -11.82
N ASP A 252 2.00 18.49 -10.89
CA ASP A 252 3.37 17.98 -10.99
C ASP A 252 3.42 16.46 -10.67
N LEU A 253 3.23 15.66 -11.73
CA LEU A 253 3.28 14.19 -11.65
C LEU A 253 4.68 13.64 -11.36
N SER A 254 5.74 14.45 -11.42
CA SER A 254 7.09 14.01 -11.03
C SER A 254 7.17 13.77 -9.51
N VAL A 255 6.43 14.55 -8.73
CA VAL A 255 6.36 14.42 -7.27
C VAL A 255 5.45 13.25 -6.89
N MET A 256 4.22 13.22 -7.39
CA MET A 256 3.21 12.20 -7.07
C MET A 256 2.62 11.61 -8.36
N PRO A 257 3.26 10.57 -8.92
CA PRO A 257 2.77 9.93 -10.15
C PRO A 257 1.38 9.35 -9.96
N GLY A 258 0.53 9.49 -10.96
CA GLY A 258 -0.84 8.99 -10.96
C GLY A 258 -1.56 9.42 -12.22
N ASP A 259 -2.82 9.02 -12.35
CA ASP A 259 -3.70 9.43 -13.43
C ASP A 259 -4.50 10.67 -13.02
N THR A 260 -4.84 11.52 -13.98
CA THR A 260 -5.49 12.81 -13.77
C THR A 260 -6.90 12.84 -14.37
N VAL A 261 -7.84 13.50 -13.67
CA VAL A 261 -9.22 13.69 -14.12
C VAL A 261 -9.55 15.18 -14.08
N ASP A 262 -9.91 15.72 -15.24
CA ASP A 262 -10.36 17.09 -15.38
C ASP A 262 -11.46 17.23 -16.43
N LEU A 263 -12.21 18.32 -16.34
CA LEU A 263 -13.19 18.74 -17.35
C LEU A 263 -12.53 19.60 -18.43
N ASP A 264 -11.42 20.26 -18.11
CA ASP A 264 -10.69 21.11 -19.03
C ASP A 264 -9.75 20.28 -19.93
N PRO A 265 -9.97 20.26 -21.26
CA PRO A 265 -9.05 19.61 -22.18
C PRO A 265 -7.67 20.27 -22.26
N GLU A 266 -7.52 21.57 -21.93
CA GLU A 266 -6.23 22.28 -21.96
C GLU A 266 -5.28 21.86 -20.82
N ALA A 267 -5.83 21.21 -19.80
CA ALA A 267 -5.05 20.58 -18.73
C ALA A 267 -4.40 19.25 -19.17
N GLU A 268 -4.74 18.74 -20.35
CA GLU A 268 -4.29 17.45 -20.90
C GLU A 268 -4.45 16.29 -19.89
N PRO A 269 -5.65 16.06 -19.31
CA PRO A 269 -5.83 15.04 -18.29
C PRO A 269 -5.74 13.62 -18.89
N THR A 270 -5.43 12.64 -18.03
CA THR A 270 -5.48 11.22 -18.40
C THR A 270 -6.91 10.81 -18.77
N PHE A 271 -7.89 11.35 -18.05
CA PHE A 271 -9.31 11.18 -18.33
C PHE A 271 -10.00 12.55 -18.39
N LEU A 272 -10.50 12.90 -19.57
CA LEU A 272 -11.41 14.02 -19.75
C LEU A 272 -12.82 13.57 -19.30
N ASP A 273 -13.16 13.82 -18.03
CA ASP A 273 -14.38 13.30 -17.40
C ASP A 273 -14.83 14.17 -16.21
N ASP A 274 -16.12 14.12 -15.87
CA ASP A 274 -16.70 14.84 -14.73
C ASP A 274 -16.45 14.06 -13.44
N ALA A 275 -15.70 14.64 -12.50
CA ALA A 275 -15.43 14.06 -11.19
C ALA A 275 -16.70 13.70 -10.37
N GLN A 276 -17.87 14.29 -10.67
CA GLN A 276 -19.14 13.88 -10.05
C GLN A 276 -19.65 12.54 -10.57
N THR A 277 -19.30 12.13 -11.78
CA THR A 277 -19.81 10.92 -12.45
C THR A 277 -18.75 9.86 -12.70
N LEU A 278 -17.53 10.27 -13.04
CA LEU A 278 -16.35 9.42 -13.29
C LEU A 278 -16.63 8.25 -14.24
N LYS A 279 -17.48 8.46 -15.25
CA LYS A 279 -18.01 7.39 -16.11
C LYS A 279 -16.93 6.50 -16.72
N ASN A 280 -15.83 7.10 -17.16
CA ASN A 280 -14.77 6.44 -17.93
C ASN A 280 -13.55 6.06 -17.09
N VAL A 281 -13.52 6.47 -15.81
CA VAL A 281 -12.37 6.28 -14.93
C VAL A 281 -12.49 4.93 -14.20
N PRO A 282 -11.52 4.00 -14.27
CA PRO A 282 -11.58 2.71 -13.58
C PRO A 282 -11.20 2.84 -12.09
N ILE A 283 -12.10 3.44 -11.29
CA ILE A 283 -11.87 3.82 -9.87
C ILE A 283 -11.34 2.65 -9.02
N GLU A 284 -11.79 1.42 -9.30
CA GLU A 284 -11.38 0.20 -8.62
C GLU A 284 -9.87 -0.10 -8.70
N ASN A 285 -9.14 0.52 -9.62
CA ASN A 285 -7.70 0.33 -9.77
C ASN A 285 -6.88 1.22 -8.83
N TYR A 286 -7.48 2.22 -8.19
CA TYR A 286 -6.76 3.19 -7.36
C TYR A 286 -6.88 2.88 -5.87
N ASP A 287 -5.75 3.05 -5.16
CA ASP A 287 -5.67 2.87 -3.71
C ASP A 287 -5.59 4.19 -2.93
N LEU A 288 -5.34 5.29 -3.64
CA LEU A 288 -5.35 6.66 -3.13
C LEU A 288 -5.97 7.60 -4.17
N ILE A 289 -6.94 8.41 -3.75
CA ILE A 289 -7.60 9.41 -4.58
C ILE A 289 -7.40 10.76 -3.91
N LEU A 290 -6.87 11.74 -4.64
CA LEU A 290 -6.67 13.10 -4.17
C LEU A 290 -7.71 14.00 -4.83
N ALA A 291 -8.33 14.89 -4.06
CA ALA A 291 -9.33 15.81 -4.57
C ALA A 291 -9.10 17.22 -4.01
N ASP A 292 -9.00 18.20 -4.89
CA ASP A 292 -8.90 19.64 -4.59
C ASP A 292 -9.95 20.40 -5.42
N PRO A 293 -11.26 20.24 -5.11
CA PRO A 293 -12.32 20.86 -5.89
C PRO A 293 -12.32 22.39 -5.74
N PRO A 294 -12.90 23.13 -6.71
CA PRO A 294 -13.21 24.54 -6.51
C PRO A 294 -14.11 24.71 -5.28
N TYR A 295 -13.73 25.67 -4.43
CA TYR A 295 -14.31 25.82 -3.09
C TYR A 295 -15.05 27.15 -2.88
N SER A 296 -15.12 27.99 -3.89
CA SER A 296 -15.98 29.18 -3.94
C SER A 296 -16.61 29.34 -5.31
N VAL A 297 -17.69 30.14 -5.39
CA VAL A 297 -18.35 30.42 -6.68
C VAL A 297 -17.40 31.20 -7.58
N GLU A 298 -16.65 32.14 -7.01
CA GLU A 298 -15.63 32.91 -7.70
C GLU A 298 -14.53 32.00 -8.27
N ASP A 299 -14.10 30.98 -7.51
CA ASP A 299 -13.16 29.98 -8.00
C ASP A 299 -13.77 29.15 -9.13
N ALA A 300 -15.03 28.76 -9.03
CA ALA A 300 -15.72 27.96 -10.06
C ALA A 300 -15.93 28.74 -11.36
N ASP A 301 -16.17 30.05 -11.28
CA ASP A 301 -16.32 30.92 -12.45
C ASP A 301 -15.03 30.99 -13.29
N HIS A 302 -13.86 30.81 -12.68
CA HIS A 302 -12.59 30.67 -13.41
C HIS A 302 -12.46 29.36 -14.20
N TYR A 303 -13.21 28.31 -13.85
CA TYR A 303 -13.12 26.99 -14.48
C TYR A 303 -14.27 26.68 -15.45
N GLN A 304 -15.29 27.53 -15.55
CA GLN A 304 -16.46 27.34 -16.41
C GLN A 304 -17.23 26.00 -16.22
N PRO A 305 -17.38 25.48 -14.99
CA PRO A 305 -18.72 24.97 -14.68
C PRO A 305 -19.25 25.38 -13.30
N THR A 306 -20.55 25.19 -13.14
CA THR A 306 -21.27 25.30 -11.86
C THR A 306 -20.56 24.57 -10.72
N MET A 307 -20.66 25.12 -9.50
CA MET A 307 -20.12 24.55 -8.27
C MET A 307 -20.34 23.02 -8.15
N VAL A 308 -19.24 22.32 -7.84
CA VAL A 308 -19.20 20.86 -7.74
C VAL A 308 -20.08 20.37 -6.59
N LYS A 309 -20.98 19.41 -6.86
CA LYS A 309 -21.77 18.73 -5.84
C LYS A 309 -20.91 17.65 -5.16
N ARG A 310 -20.19 18.06 -4.10
CA ARG A 310 -19.25 17.21 -3.34
C ARG A 310 -19.85 15.87 -2.89
N ASN A 311 -21.11 15.88 -2.51
CA ASN A 311 -21.84 14.67 -2.11
C ASN A 311 -22.01 13.66 -3.25
N LYS A 312 -22.17 14.12 -4.51
CA LYS A 312 -22.22 13.24 -5.68
C LYS A 312 -20.87 12.57 -5.90
N VAL A 313 -19.77 13.32 -5.79
CA VAL A 313 -18.41 12.79 -5.91
C VAL A 313 -18.20 11.67 -4.89
N MET A 314 -18.44 11.94 -3.60
CA MET A 314 -18.28 10.94 -2.54
C MET A 314 -19.17 9.71 -2.73
N LYS A 315 -20.41 9.88 -3.22
CA LYS A 315 -21.32 8.77 -3.54
C LYS A 315 -20.82 7.93 -4.73
N THR A 316 -20.31 8.56 -5.78
CA THR A 316 -19.75 7.87 -6.95
C THR A 316 -18.51 7.07 -6.55
N LEU A 317 -17.61 7.67 -5.77
CA LEU A 317 -16.43 7.00 -5.23
C LEU A 317 -16.85 5.83 -4.32
N GLY A 318 -17.81 6.03 -3.42
CA GLY A 318 -18.24 5.02 -2.44
C GLY A 318 -18.79 3.75 -3.09
N LYS A 319 -19.43 3.88 -4.25
CA LYS A 319 -19.97 2.75 -5.02
C LYS A 319 -18.92 1.91 -5.74
N ARG A 320 -17.76 2.49 -6.10
CA ARG A 320 -16.82 1.88 -7.06
C ARG A 320 -15.42 1.67 -6.52
N ALA A 321 -14.99 2.45 -5.53
CA ALA A 321 -13.69 2.28 -4.89
C ALA A 321 -13.62 0.97 -4.11
N LYS A 322 -12.45 0.33 -4.14
CA LYS A 322 -12.20 -0.87 -3.34
C LYS A 322 -12.16 -0.51 -1.86
N ILE A 323 -12.52 -1.49 -1.03
CA ILE A 323 -12.37 -1.40 0.42
C ILE A 323 -10.90 -1.10 0.76
N GLY A 324 -10.66 -0.17 1.69
CA GLY A 324 -9.32 0.30 2.05
C GLY A 324 -8.70 1.33 1.10
N THR A 325 -9.38 1.71 0.01
CA THR A 325 -9.00 2.89 -0.78
C THR A 325 -9.14 4.14 0.09
N HIS A 326 -8.15 5.02 0.03
CA HIS A 326 -8.16 6.28 0.74
C HIS A 326 -8.55 7.44 -0.19
N VAL A 327 -9.37 8.36 0.28
CA VAL A 327 -9.67 9.63 -0.40
C VAL A 327 -9.13 10.75 0.48
N VAL A 328 -8.22 11.56 -0.05
CA VAL A 328 -7.72 12.76 0.60
C VAL A 328 -8.37 13.97 -0.05
N TRP A 329 -9.25 14.60 0.71
CA TRP A 329 -10.08 15.71 0.27
C TRP A 329 -9.57 17.02 0.88
N LEU A 330 -9.10 17.94 0.05
CA LEU A 330 -8.63 19.25 0.48
C LEU A 330 -9.71 20.29 0.21
N ASP A 331 -10.29 20.90 1.24
CA ASP A 331 -11.45 21.79 1.07
C ASP A 331 -11.66 22.71 2.29
N GLN A 332 -12.59 23.65 2.19
CA GLN A 332 -13.11 24.43 3.31
C GLN A 332 -14.36 23.81 3.92
N VAL A 333 -15.04 22.95 3.15
CA VAL A 333 -16.28 22.30 3.55
C VAL A 333 -16.08 20.79 3.55
N LEU A 334 -16.39 20.16 4.68
CA LEU A 334 -16.44 18.69 4.76
C LEU A 334 -17.56 18.19 3.84
N PRO A 335 -17.27 17.37 2.83
CA PRO A 335 -18.30 16.88 1.91
C PRO A 335 -19.31 16.02 2.68
N MET A 336 -20.59 16.08 2.33
CA MET A 336 -21.56 15.12 2.86
C MET A 336 -21.25 13.72 2.32
N TYR A 337 -21.07 12.76 3.23
CA TYR A 337 -20.72 11.37 2.92
C TYR A 337 -21.57 10.40 3.76
N ARG A 338 -21.61 9.12 3.36
CA ARG A 338 -22.28 8.08 4.14
C ARG A 338 -21.28 7.34 5.02
N LYS A 339 -21.61 7.16 6.30
CA LYS A 339 -20.71 6.56 7.31
C LYS A 339 -20.55 5.04 7.15
N ASP A 340 -21.51 4.38 6.50
CA ASP A 340 -21.43 2.96 6.11
C ASP A 340 -20.45 2.74 4.95
N GLU A 341 -20.25 3.76 4.10
CA GLU A 341 -19.31 3.71 2.99
C GLU A 341 -17.91 4.18 3.39
N TRP A 342 -17.82 5.27 4.16
CA TRP A 342 -16.57 5.98 4.44
C TRP A 342 -16.38 6.25 5.94
N SER A 343 -15.16 6.03 6.40
CA SER A 343 -14.69 6.44 7.72
C SER A 343 -13.66 7.56 7.59
N ILE A 344 -13.69 8.55 8.49
CA ILE A 344 -12.64 9.56 8.54
C ILE A 344 -11.50 9.01 9.42
N THR A 345 -10.31 8.92 8.84
CA THR A 345 -9.09 8.44 9.50
C THR A 345 -8.09 9.56 9.77
N GLY A 346 -8.32 10.77 9.26
CA GLY A 346 -7.53 11.95 9.60
C GLY A 346 -8.16 13.28 9.20
N LEU A 347 -7.82 14.32 9.95
CA LEU A 347 -8.22 15.72 9.75
C LEU A 347 -7.00 16.59 10.02
N ILE A 348 -6.48 17.26 8.98
CA ILE A 348 -5.29 18.10 9.09
C ILE A 348 -5.65 19.50 8.61
N GLY A 349 -5.59 20.48 9.51
CA GLY A 349 -5.73 21.88 9.15
C GLY A 349 -4.56 22.33 8.25
N MET A 350 -4.80 23.19 7.28
CA MET A 350 -3.77 23.68 6.36
C MET A 350 -3.84 25.19 6.22
N VAL A 351 -2.73 25.84 6.60
CA VAL A 351 -2.48 27.27 6.40
C VAL A 351 -1.41 27.40 5.32
N LYS A 352 -1.75 28.11 4.23
CA LYS A 352 -0.79 28.36 3.15
C LYS A 352 0.14 29.53 3.51
N SER A 353 -0.39 30.74 3.60
CA SER A 353 0.32 31.95 4.00
C SER A 353 -0.70 33.05 4.35
N THR A 354 -0.23 34.26 4.64
CA THR A 354 -1.08 35.44 4.88
C THR A 354 -2.05 35.65 3.73
N ASN A 355 -3.28 36.10 4.05
CA ASN A 355 -4.34 36.37 3.08
C ASN A 355 -4.78 35.15 2.24
N HIS A 356 -4.56 33.94 2.74
CA HIS A 356 -5.09 32.71 2.16
C HIS A 356 -6.12 32.09 3.10
N ARG A 357 -7.13 31.45 2.51
CA ARG A 357 -8.17 30.74 3.26
C ARG A 357 -7.58 29.53 3.99
N PHE A 358 -8.03 29.31 5.22
CA PHE A 358 -7.76 28.09 5.97
C PHE A 358 -8.50 26.93 5.33
N ARG A 359 -7.82 25.80 5.08
CA ARG A 359 -8.42 24.61 4.48
C ARG A 359 -8.19 23.40 5.38
N VAL A 360 -8.97 22.35 5.20
CA VAL A 360 -8.83 21.09 5.91
C VAL A 360 -8.55 19.98 4.91
N VAL A 361 -7.52 19.19 5.19
CA VAL A 361 -7.23 17.92 4.55
C VAL A 361 -8.02 16.85 5.31
N THR A 362 -9.10 16.36 4.72
CA THR A 362 -9.87 15.25 5.28
C THR A 362 -9.43 13.95 4.62
N ILE A 363 -9.07 12.96 5.43
CA ILE A 363 -8.66 11.63 4.97
C ILE A 363 -9.82 10.67 5.25
N PHE A 364 -10.41 10.15 4.18
CA PHE A 364 -11.42 9.09 4.23
C PHE A 364 -10.78 7.74 3.89
N GLU A 365 -11.28 6.68 4.51
CA GLU A 365 -11.00 5.29 4.15
C GLU A 365 -12.30 4.55 3.84
N ARG A 366 -12.32 3.81 2.73
CA ARG A 366 -13.48 3.00 2.31
C ARG A 366 -13.68 1.83 3.28
N CYS A 367 -14.81 1.84 3.98
CA CYS A 367 -15.18 0.83 4.98
C CYS A 367 -15.45 -0.54 4.36
N LYS A 368 -15.18 -1.62 5.10
CA LYS A 368 -15.82 -2.92 4.85
C LYS A 368 -17.30 -2.75 5.17
N ASN A 369 -18.20 -3.06 4.24
CA ASN A 369 -19.63 -3.06 4.54
C ASN A 369 -19.86 -3.89 5.81
N SER A 370 -20.40 -3.25 6.84
CA SER A 370 -20.90 -3.93 8.03
C SER A 370 -22.26 -4.49 7.65
N ASN A 371 -22.27 -5.69 7.08
CA ASN A 371 -23.47 -6.52 7.02
C ASN A 371 -23.26 -7.70 7.97
#